data_AF-A0A7V5V668-F1
#
_entry.id   AF-A0A7V5V668-F1
#
_cell.length_a   1.000
_cell.length_b   1.000
_cell.length_c   1.000
_cell.angle_alpha   90.00
_cell.angle_beta   90.00
_cell.angle_gamma   90.00
#
_symmetry.space_group_name_H-M   'P 1'
#
loop_
_entity.id
_entity.type
_entity.pdbx_description
1 polymer ?
#
loop_
_entity_poly.entity_id
_entity_poly.type
_entity_poly.pdbx_seq_one_letter_code
_entity_poly.pdbx_strand_id
1 'polypeptide(L)'
;GPASRLADTVSFSLAAVPWNASVVLVGRWLQHDIPGSRKKDVVRRALTPRVFEPLAQALEGDDFVASAAADALGKLGDARAVGPLVRALAHDSRGVRISASVALARFGDTAIGSLLQALTDRNGAIRAGAASALEQMPWQPSTPEEDAAYSVAGGKWDRVIALGQAAEGAVTALLKDPDLDTRLLAVGCLEIIGGSKRWSGWFRPAAKDDGDTDQNRLGA
;
A
#
# COMPACT_ATOMS: atom_id res chain seq x y z
N GLY A 1 31.21 -9.43 25.86
CA GLY A 1 31.80 -10.48 25.00
C GLY A 1 32.19 -9.91 23.64
N PRO A 2 32.91 -10.64 22.77
CA PRO A 2 33.33 -10.13 21.46
C PRO A 2 32.16 -9.63 20.58
N ALA A 3 30.94 -10.16 20.76
CA ALA A 3 29.74 -9.68 20.09
C ALA A 3 29.19 -8.34 20.63
N SER A 4 29.33 -8.07 21.94
CA SER A 4 28.95 -6.78 22.52
C SER A 4 29.90 -5.68 22.06
N ARG A 5 31.21 -5.96 21.98
CA ARG A 5 32.21 -5.02 21.44
C ARG A 5 31.96 -4.68 19.97
N LEU A 6 31.56 -5.64 19.14
CA LEU A 6 31.17 -5.38 17.74
C LEU A 6 29.91 -4.51 17.66
N ALA A 7 28.89 -4.78 18.49
CA ALA A 7 27.69 -3.95 18.56
C ALA A 7 28.02 -2.52 19.02
N ASP A 8 28.88 -2.36 20.02
CA ASP A 8 29.32 -1.06 20.53
C ASP A 8 30.18 -0.31 19.51
N THR A 9 31.02 -1.01 18.72
CA THR A 9 31.87 -0.40 17.68
C THR A 9 31.04 0.04 16.47
N VAL A 10 30.05 -0.75 16.07
CA VAL A 10 29.09 -0.36 15.02
C VAL A 10 28.20 0.80 15.52
N SER A 11 27.77 0.77 16.78
CA SER A 11 27.01 1.86 17.40
C SER A 11 27.83 3.15 17.53
N PHE A 12 29.12 3.05 17.82
CA PHE A 12 30.05 4.18 17.89
C PHE A 12 30.36 4.76 16.51
N SER A 13 30.49 3.90 15.49
CA SER A 13 30.71 4.34 14.10
C SER A 13 29.48 4.99 13.46
N LEU A 14 28.27 4.65 13.91
CA LEU A 14 27.01 5.27 13.47
C LEU A 14 26.72 6.61 14.16
N ALA A 15 27.29 6.86 15.35
CA ALA A 15 27.11 8.10 16.10
C ALA A 15 27.94 9.28 15.56
N ALA A 16 29.00 9.00 14.77
CA ALA A 16 29.91 10.01 14.22
C ALA A 16 29.68 10.34 12.74
N VAL A 17 28.70 9.67 12.10
CA VAL A 17 28.39 9.82 10.68
C VAL A 17 27.00 10.46 10.54
N PRO A 18 26.83 11.52 9.72
CA PRO A 18 25.52 12.12 9.47
C PRO A 18 24.47 11.06 9.09
N TRP A 19 23.27 11.15 9.67
CA TRP A 19 22.22 10.12 9.63
C TRP A 19 21.88 9.62 8.21
N ASN A 20 21.95 10.51 7.22
CA ASN A 20 21.77 10.19 5.80
C ASN A 20 22.83 9.20 5.26
N ALA A 21 24.08 9.29 5.71
CA ALA A 21 25.13 8.32 5.38
C ALA A 21 24.97 7.02 6.18
N SER A 22 24.42 7.05 7.39
CA SER A 22 24.14 5.86 8.20
C SER A 22 23.08 4.94 7.61
N VAL A 23 21.99 5.47 7.04
CA VAL A 23 20.96 4.66 6.34
C VAL A 23 21.52 4.00 5.08
N VAL A 24 22.32 4.75 4.30
CA VAL A 24 23.00 4.23 3.11
C VAL A 24 24.06 3.17 3.48
N LEU A 25 24.80 3.40 4.57
CA LEU A 25 25.80 2.44 5.08
C LEU A 25 25.13 1.18 5.61
N VAL A 26 24.00 1.26 6.32
CA VAL A 26 23.21 0.09 6.73
C VAL A 26 22.70 -0.66 5.49
N GLY A 27 22.19 0.04 4.47
CA GLY A 27 21.77 -0.54 3.20
C GLY A 27 22.89 -1.23 2.41
N ARG A 28 24.11 -0.68 2.46
CA ARG A 28 25.34 -1.23 1.85
C ARG A 28 25.94 -2.37 2.68
N TRP A 29 25.79 -2.32 4.00
CA TRP A 29 26.23 -3.36 4.92
C TRP A 29 25.37 -4.62 4.78
N LEU A 30 24.05 -4.46 4.56
CA LEU A 30 23.12 -5.56 4.27
C LEU A 30 23.36 -6.22 2.88
N GLN A 31 24.14 -5.60 1.98
CA GLN A 31 24.52 -6.20 0.69
C GLN A 31 25.74 -7.13 0.78
N HIS A 32 26.61 -6.97 1.78
CA HIS A 32 27.74 -7.88 2.00
C HIS A 32 27.27 -9.11 2.80
N ASP A 33 26.73 -10.09 2.07
CA ASP A 33 26.30 -11.36 2.64
C ASP A 33 27.53 -12.15 3.13
N ILE A 34 27.60 -12.43 4.44
CA ILE A 34 28.53 -13.40 5.01
C ILE A 34 27.69 -14.60 5.49
N PRO A 35 27.53 -15.64 4.66
CA PRO A 35 26.75 -16.83 5.02
C PRO A 35 27.34 -17.54 6.23
N GLY A 36 26.51 -17.97 7.17
CA GLY A 36 26.87 -18.93 8.24
C GLY A 36 27.45 -18.37 9.55
N SER A 37 27.58 -17.05 9.72
CA SER A 37 28.16 -16.51 10.97
C SER A 37 27.11 -16.28 12.08
N ARG A 38 27.34 -16.88 13.27
CA ARG A 38 26.61 -16.54 14.52
C ARG A 38 26.61 -15.04 14.86
N LYS A 39 27.51 -14.26 14.24
CA LYS A 39 27.56 -12.79 14.35
C LYS A 39 26.37 -12.12 13.66
N LYS A 40 25.86 -12.64 12.52
CA LYS A 40 24.70 -12.09 11.79
C LYS A 40 23.44 -12.09 12.65
N ASP A 41 23.16 -13.19 13.37
CA ASP A 41 21.99 -13.29 14.23
C ASP A 41 22.07 -12.44 15.49
N VAL A 42 23.26 -12.33 16.10
CA VAL A 42 23.46 -11.51 17.30
C VAL A 42 23.38 -10.02 16.96
N VAL A 43 24.01 -9.61 15.85
CA VAL A 43 23.99 -8.21 15.37
C VAL A 43 22.59 -7.84 14.88
N ARG A 44 21.89 -8.72 14.15
CA ARG A 44 20.47 -8.55 13.83
C ARG A 44 19.64 -8.39 15.11
N ARG A 45 19.71 -9.32 16.06
CA ARG A 45 18.97 -9.20 17.34
C ARG A 45 19.31 -7.93 18.15
N ALA A 46 20.56 -7.46 18.11
CA ALA A 46 21.00 -6.30 18.88
C ALA A 46 20.69 -4.96 18.20
N LEU A 47 20.79 -4.87 16.88
CA LEU A 47 20.58 -3.63 16.12
C LEU A 47 19.15 -3.46 15.62
N THR A 48 18.41 -4.54 15.31
CA THR A 48 17.04 -4.44 14.78
C THR A 48 16.11 -3.56 15.63
N PRO A 49 16.07 -3.67 16.98
CA PRO A 49 15.24 -2.77 17.79
C PRO A 49 15.72 -1.30 17.77
N ARG A 50 17.02 -1.07 17.60
CA ARG A 50 17.64 0.26 17.65
C ARG A 50 17.57 1.00 16.31
N VAL A 51 17.55 0.28 15.20
CA VAL A 51 17.50 0.86 13.84
C VAL A 51 16.10 0.86 13.24
N PHE A 52 15.17 0.03 13.74
CA PHE A 52 13.82 -0.04 13.21
C PHE A 52 13.07 1.29 13.35
N GLU A 53 12.93 1.80 14.57
CA GLU A 53 12.12 3.01 14.83
C GLU A 53 12.59 4.21 14.00
N PRO A 54 13.90 4.50 13.94
CA PRO A 54 14.38 5.59 13.11
C PRO A 54 14.20 5.36 11.61
N LEU A 55 14.31 4.12 11.11
CA LEU A 55 14.04 3.81 9.70
C LEU A 55 12.56 3.94 9.37
N ALA A 56 11.68 3.51 10.26
CA ALA A 56 10.23 3.68 10.10
C ALA A 56 9.86 5.17 10.05
N GLN A 57 10.43 5.99 10.93
CA GLN A 57 10.24 7.44 10.92
C GLN A 57 10.81 8.09 9.64
N ALA A 58 11.95 7.60 9.14
CA ALA A 58 12.58 8.13 7.95
C ALA A 58 11.75 7.94 6.66
N LEU A 59 10.73 7.07 6.66
CA LEU A 59 9.78 6.92 5.54
C LEU A 59 8.92 8.18 5.30
N GLU A 60 8.81 9.06 6.29
CA GLU A 60 8.04 10.31 6.22
C GLU A 60 8.93 11.52 5.92
N GLY A 61 10.23 11.31 5.70
CA GLY A 61 11.22 12.36 5.44
C GLY A 61 11.43 12.65 3.95
N ASP A 62 12.55 13.31 3.64
CA ASP A 62 12.93 13.65 2.26
C ASP A 62 12.94 12.42 1.33
N ASP A 63 12.51 12.60 0.07
CA ASP A 63 12.40 11.57 -0.96
C ASP A 63 13.57 10.57 -0.99
N PHE A 64 14.80 11.09 -0.97
CA PHE A 64 16.00 10.25 -1.01
C PHE A 64 16.16 9.41 0.25
N VAL A 65 15.91 10.02 1.42
CA VAL A 65 16.01 9.38 2.74
C VAL A 65 14.90 8.34 2.90
N ALA A 66 13.67 8.67 2.53
CA ALA A 66 12.51 7.77 2.58
C ALA A 66 12.69 6.56 1.65
N SER A 67 13.21 6.76 0.44
CA SER A 67 13.51 5.67 -0.49
C SER A 67 14.57 4.72 0.06
N ALA A 68 15.65 5.27 0.62
CA ALA A 68 16.71 4.49 1.26
C ALA A 68 16.21 3.75 2.52
N ALA A 69 15.32 4.40 3.29
CA ALA A 69 14.70 3.80 4.46
C ALA A 69 13.80 2.61 4.08
N ALA A 70 13.00 2.74 3.02
CA ALA A 70 12.16 1.66 2.50
C ALA A 70 13.00 0.45 2.07
N ASP A 71 14.08 0.67 1.31
CA ASP A 71 14.99 -0.41 0.90
C ASP A 71 15.67 -1.08 2.11
N ALA A 72 16.11 -0.28 3.09
CA ALA A 72 16.73 -0.78 4.31
C ALA A 72 15.75 -1.61 5.17
N LEU A 73 14.49 -1.17 5.32
CA LEU A 73 13.45 -1.91 6.02
C LEU A 73 13.11 -3.24 5.32
N GLY A 74 13.04 -3.24 3.99
CA GLY A 74 12.85 -4.47 3.22
C GLY A 74 14.00 -5.46 3.40
N LYS A 75 15.26 -4.98 3.46
CA LYS A 75 16.44 -5.82 3.73
C LYS A 75 16.52 -6.27 5.19
N LEU A 76 16.01 -5.47 6.12
CA LEU A 76 15.97 -5.81 7.55
C LEU A 76 15.09 -7.04 7.79
N GLY A 77 14.01 -7.18 7.02
CA GLY A 77 13.09 -8.33 7.08
C GLY A 77 12.31 -8.40 8.39
N ASP A 78 12.20 -7.30 9.13
CA ASP A 78 11.36 -7.20 10.32
C ASP A 78 9.91 -6.97 9.91
N ALA A 79 9.03 -7.92 10.20
CA ALA A 79 7.62 -7.88 9.80
C ALA A 79 6.88 -6.63 10.31
N ARG A 80 7.37 -5.97 11.36
CA ARG A 80 6.84 -4.67 11.83
C ARG A 80 6.91 -3.59 10.76
N ALA A 81 7.78 -3.74 9.75
CA ALA A 81 7.93 -2.78 8.65
C ALA A 81 6.78 -2.82 7.64
N VAL A 82 5.98 -3.90 7.59
CA VAL A 82 4.92 -4.06 6.59
C VAL A 82 3.92 -2.90 6.66
N GLY A 83 3.42 -2.56 7.85
CA GLY A 83 2.47 -1.45 8.02
C GLY A 83 3.02 -0.08 7.58
N PRO A 84 4.20 0.35 8.08
CA PRO A 84 4.85 1.57 7.62
C PRO A 84 5.11 1.61 6.11
N LEU A 85 5.57 0.50 5.52
CA LEU A 85 5.82 0.40 4.09
C LEU A 85 4.53 0.50 3.27
N VAL A 86 3.42 -0.09 3.74
CA VAL A 86 2.10 0.07 3.11
C VAL A 86 1.68 1.54 3.09
N ARG A 87 1.90 2.30 4.18
CA ARG A 87 1.63 3.75 4.19
C ARG A 87 2.51 4.50 3.20
N ALA A 88 3.78 4.12 3.07
CA ALA A 88 4.72 4.72 2.12
C ALA A 88 4.33 4.50 0.64
N LEU A 89 3.38 3.61 0.33
CA LEU A 89 2.80 3.50 -1.01
C LEU A 89 2.00 4.74 -1.42
N ALA A 90 1.57 5.57 -0.46
CA ALA A 90 0.93 6.87 -0.72
C ALA A 90 1.91 8.05 -0.81
N HIS A 91 3.22 7.82 -0.69
CA HIS A 91 4.19 8.91 -0.66
C HIS A 91 4.16 9.72 -1.98
N ASP A 92 4.31 11.04 -1.92
CA ASP A 92 4.21 11.94 -3.07
C ASP A 92 5.26 11.62 -4.15
N SER A 93 6.48 11.32 -3.71
CA SER A 93 7.57 10.85 -4.57
C SER A 93 7.33 9.46 -5.17
N ARG A 94 7.32 9.38 -6.50
CA ARG A 94 7.26 8.11 -7.22
C ARG A 94 8.39 7.14 -6.84
N GLY A 95 9.59 7.67 -6.59
CA GLY A 95 10.74 6.85 -6.19
C GLY A 95 10.51 6.11 -4.88
N VAL A 96 9.94 6.80 -3.89
CA VAL A 96 9.61 6.20 -2.59
C VAL A 96 8.53 5.13 -2.73
N ARG A 97 7.48 5.38 -3.52
CA ARG A 97 6.42 4.38 -3.78
C ARG A 97 6.97 3.10 -4.40
N ILE A 98 7.88 3.21 -5.37
CA ILE A 98 8.54 2.07 -6.00
C ILE A 98 9.38 1.32 -4.95
N SER A 99 10.20 2.02 -4.17
CA SER A 99 11.02 1.39 -3.13
C SER A 99 10.19 0.69 -2.06
N ALA A 100 9.06 1.29 -1.65
CA ALA A 100 8.13 0.68 -0.69
C ALA A 100 7.48 -0.59 -1.27
N SER A 101 7.03 -0.54 -2.52
CA SER A 101 6.46 -1.70 -3.24
C SER A 101 7.47 -2.86 -3.36
N VAL A 102 8.71 -2.56 -3.79
CA VAL A 102 9.80 -3.55 -3.87
C VAL A 102 10.13 -4.11 -2.48
N ALA A 103 10.17 -3.27 -1.44
CA ALA A 103 10.43 -3.70 -0.09
C ALA A 103 9.33 -4.64 0.43
N LEU A 104 8.05 -4.33 0.18
CA LEU A 104 6.91 -5.19 0.51
C LEU A 104 6.98 -6.53 -0.21
N ALA A 105 7.35 -6.55 -1.49
CA ALA A 105 7.50 -7.80 -2.25
C ALA A 105 8.55 -8.75 -1.63
N ARG A 106 9.61 -8.21 -1.03
CA ARG A 106 10.64 -9.01 -0.33
C ARG A 106 10.12 -9.73 0.92
N PHE A 107 9.03 -9.26 1.53
CA PHE A 107 8.43 -9.92 2.69
C PHE A 107 7.66 -11.19 2.33
N GLY A 108 7.39 -11.44 1.04
CA GLY A 108 6.68 -12.65 0.61
C GLY A 108 5.30 -12.75 1.27
N ASP A 109 4.94 -13.98 1.63
CA ASP A 109 3.66 -14.31 2.26
C ASP A 109 3.30 -13.44 3.48
N THR A 110 4.30 -12.95 4.21
CA THR A 110 4.11 -12.07 5.37
C THR A 110 3.40 -10.78 5.01
N ALA A 111 3.61 -10.24 3.80
CA ALA A 111 2.99 -9.00 3.36
C ALA A 111 1.63 -9.20 2.67
N ILE A 112 1.34 -10.41 2.15
CA ILE A 112 0.17 -10.67 1.30
C ILE A 112 -1.12 -10.24 1.99
N GLY A 113 -1.36 -10.63 3.24
CA GLY A 113 -2.60 -10.26 3.95
C GLY A 113 -2.77 -8.75 4.11
N SER A 114 -1.69 -8.00 4.34
CA SER A 114 -1.73 -6.54 4.43
C SER A 114 -1.93 -5.89 3.05
N LEU A 115 -1.31 -6.45 2.00
CA LEU A 115 -1.47 -5.98 0.63
C LEU A 115 -2.91 -6.20 0.12
N LEU A 116 -3.52 -7.34 0.43
CA LEU A 116 -4.93 -7.61 0.08
C LEU A 116 -5.88 -6.60 0.73
N GLN A 117 -5.65 -6.21 1.99
CA GLN A 117 -6.41 -5.14 2.63
C GLN A 117 -6.19 -3.80 1.91
N ALA A 118 -4.93 -3.49 1.57
CA ALA A 118 -4.55 -2.26 0.88
C ALA A 118 -5.11 -2.12 -0.54
N LEU A 119 -5.50 -3.22 -1.22
CA LEU A 119 -6.21 -3.17 -2.51
C LEU A 119 -7.55 -2.44 -2.45
N THR A 120 -8.15 -2.32 -1.26
CA THR A 120 -9.45 -1.65 -1.05
C THR A 120 -9.32 -0.33 -0.30
N ASP A 121 -8.10 0.20 -0.16
CA ASP A 121 -7.85 1.45 0.54
C ASP A 121 -8.54 2.65 -0.14
N ARG A 122 -8.91 3.67 0.65
CA ARG A 122 -9.53 4.90 0.12
C ARG A 122 -8.55 5.71 -0.73
N ASN A 123 -7.25 5.58 -0.50
CA ASN A 123 -6.21 6.24 -1.28
C ASN A 123 -5.84 5.38 -2.49
N GLY A 124 -6.12 5.88 -3.70
CA GLY A 124 -5.81 5.20 -4.95
C GLY A 124 -4.32 4.88 -5.14
N ALA A 125 -3.40 5.68 -4.58
CA ALA A 125 -1.97 5.40 -4.63
C ALA A 125 -1.59 4.17 -3.79
N ILE A 126 -2.23 3.97 -2.62
CA ILE A 126 -2.05 2.77 -1.80
C ILE A 126 -2.56 1.54 -2.56
N ARG A 127 -3.75 1.63 -3.17
CA ARG A 127 -4.31 0.54 -3.99
C ARG A 127 -3.36 0.15 -5.13
N ALA A 128 -2.95 1.13 -5.94
CA ALA A 128 -2.05 0.91 -7.08
C ALA A 128 -0.68 0.37 -6.63
N GLY A 129 -0.14 0.89 -5.53
CA GLY A 129 1.10 0.40 -4.93
C GLY A 129 0.98 -1.04 -4.44
N ALA A 130 -0.14 -1.41 -3.85
CA ALA A 130 -0.39 -2.76 -3.36
C ALA A 130 -0.52 -3.76 -4.52
N ALA A 131 -1.25 -3.40 -5.58
CA ALA A 131 -1.32 -4.20 -6.80
C ALA A 131 0.06 -4.39 -7.45
N SER A 132 0.86 -3.32 -7.50
CA SER A 132 2.24 -3.39 -8.01
C SER A 132 3.16 -4.28 -7.16
N ALA A 133 2.99 -4.29 -5.83
CA ALA A 133 3.76 -5.16 -4.95
C ALA A 133 3.38 -6.64 -5.16
N LEU A 134 2.07 -6.94 -5.23
CA LEU A 134 1.57 -8.29 -5.49
C LEU A 134 2.03 -8.84 -6.85
N GLU A 135 2.11 -7.98 -7.88
CA GLU A 135 2.60 -8.36 -9.22
C GLU A 135 4.10 -8.74 -9.25
N GLN A 136 4.88 -8.22 -8.30
CA GLN A 136 6.31 -8.57 -8.15
C GLN A 136 6.52 -9.87 -7.38
N MET A 137 5.46 -10.49 -6.88
CA MET A 137 5.49 -11.71 -6.08
C MET A 137 4.88 -12.87 -6.88
N PRO A 138 5.21 -14.12 -6.57
CA PRO A 138 4.52 -15.28 -7.12
C PRO A 138 3.12 -15.46 -6.50
N TRP A 139 2.39 -14.37 -6.25
CA TRP A 139 1.04 -14.38 -5.73
C TRP A 139 0.03 -14.52 -6.88
N GLN A 140 -1.04 -15.26 -6.62
CA GLN A 140 -2.20 -15.34 -7.50
C GLN A 140 -3.46 -15.18 -6.65
N PRO A 141 -4.52 -14.53 -7.18
CA PRO A 141 -5.78 -14.42 -6.48
C PRO A 141 -6.36 -15.82 -6.24
N SER A 142 -6.72 -16.10 -4.99
CA SER A 142 -7.34 -17.36 -4.60
C SER A 142 -8.85 -17.34 -4.83
N THR A 143 -9.43 -16.14 -4.91
CA THR A 143 -10.86 -15.92 -5.14
C THR A 143 -11.10 -14.94 -6.28
N PRO A 144 -12.24 -15.05 -7.00
CA PRO A 144 -12.64 -14.05 -8.00
C PRO A 144 -12.76 -12.62 -7.43
N GLU A 145 -13.10 -12.49 -6.15
CA GLU A 145 -13.23 -11.20 -5.46
C GLU A 145 -11.85 -10.56 -5.21
N GLU A 146 -10.85 -11.35 -4.83
CA GLU A 146 -9.46 -10.90 -4.76
C GLU A 146 -8.94 -10.47 -6.13
N ASP A 147 -9.26 -11.23 -7.18
CA ASP A 147 -8.89 -10.89 -8.55
C ASP A 147 -9.56 -9.58 -8.99
N ALA A 148 -10.82 -9.36 -8.60
CA ALA A 148 -11.52 -8.12 -8.87
C ALA A 148 -10.89 -6.94 -8.14
N ALA A 149 -10.61 -7.07 -6.84
CA ALA A 149 -9.95 -6.01 -6.06
C ALA A 149 -8.56 -5.68 -6.61
N TYR A 150 -7.78 -6.70 -6.97
CA TYR A 150 -6.48 -6.55 -7.61
C TYR A 150 -6.59 -5.86 -8.97
N SER A 151 -7.55 -6.27 -9.80
CA SER A 151 -7.77 -5.71 -11.13
C SER A 151 -8.21 -4.26 -11.06
N VAL A 152 -9.12 -3.92 -10.14
CA VAL A 152 -9.54 -2.54 -9.87
C VAL A 152 -8.35 -1.69 -9.42
N ALA A 153 -7.59 -2.16 -8.43
CA ALA A 153 -6.44 -1.45 -7.89
C ALA A 153 -5.33 -1.23 -8.93
N GLY A 154 -5.13 -2.20 -9.82
CA GLY A 154 -4.18 -2.12 -10.94
C GLY A 154 -4.71 -1.42 -12.20
N GLY A 155 -5.95 -0.93 -12.19
CA GLY A 155 -6.58 -0.29 -13.36
C GLY A 155 -6.83 -1.23 -14.55
N LYS A 156 -6.91 -2.54 -14.31
CA LYS A 156 -7.13 -3.60 -15.31
C LYS A 156 -8.64 -3.78 -15.58
N TRP A 157 -9.30 -2.72 -16.07
CA TRP A 157 -10.76 -2.67 -16.20
C TRP A 157 -11.37 -3.73 -17.13
N ASP A 158 -10.65 -4.14 -18.18
CA ASP A 158 -11.10 -5.24 -19.06
C ASP A 158 -11.27 -6.54 -18.28
N ARG A 159 -10.36 -6.80 -17.31
CA ARG A 159 -10.42 -7.97 -16.43
C ARG A 159 -11.56 -7.84 -15.42
N VAL A 160 -11.80 -6.64 -14.89
CA VAL A 160 -12.95 -6.34 -14.02
C VAL A 160 -14.27 -6.67 -14.72
N ILE A 161 -14.41 -6.26 -15.98
CA ILE A 161 -15.60 -6.56 -16.80
C ILE A 161 -15.73 -8.07 -17.03
N ALA A 162 -14.62 -8.75 -17.35
CA ALA A 162 -14.61 -10.20 -17.58
C ALA A 162 -14.99 -11.02 -16.33
N LEU A 163 -14.68 -10.52 -15.13
CA LEU A 163 -15.04 -11.14 -13.85
C LEU A 163 -16.55 -11.01 -13.54
N GLY A 164 -17.26 -10.09 -14.19
CA GLY A 164 -18.72 -9.97 -14.07
C GLY A 164 -19.17 -9.73 -12.63
N GLN A 165 -20.12 -10.54 -12.14
CA GLN A 165 -20.71 -10.36 -10.80
C GLN A 165 -19.70 -10.43 -9.65
N ALA A 166 -18.59 -11.16 -9.80
CA ALA A 166 -17.53 -11.21 -8.78
C ALA A 166 -16.90 -9.83 -8.52
N ALA A 167 -16.92 -8.94 -9.52
CA ALA A 167 -16.40 -7.59 -9.39
C ALA A 167 -17.43 -6.58 -8.84
N GLU A 168 -18.71 -6.94 -8.70
CA GLU A 168 -19.79 -6.02 -8.31
C GLU A 168 -19.49 -5.34 -6.97
N GLY A 169 -19.03 -6.11 -5.97
CA GLY A 169 -18.69 -5.57 -4.65
C GLY A 169 -17.52 -4.58 -4.71
N ALA A 170 -16.44 -4.94 -5.42
CA ALA A 170 -15.25 -4.10 -5.55
C ALA A 170 -15.56 -2.79 -6.30
N VAL A 171 -16.32 -2.87 -7.40
CA VAL A 171 -16.66 -1.71 -8.21
C VAL A 171 -17.69 -0.81 -7.51
N THR A 172 -18.66 -1.38 -6.81
CA THR A 172 -19.65 -0.59 -6.05
C THR A 172 -18.99 0.24 -4.95
N ALA A 173 -17.95 -0.29 -4.30
CA ALA A 173 -17.20 0.45 -3.29
C ALA A 173 -16.55 1.74 -3.86
N LEU A 174 -16.14 1.73 -5.14
CA LEU A 174 -15.53 2.88 -5.80
C LEU A 174 -16.50 4.01 -6.12
N LEU A 175 -17.81 3.81 -6.03
CA LEU A 175 -18.78 4.91 -6.22
C LEU A 175 -18.62 6.02 -5.17
N LYS A 176 -17.98 5.71 -4.04
CA LYS A 176 -17.64 6.65 -2.97
C LYS A 176 -16.15 7.03 -2.98
N ASP A 177 -15.40 6.63 -4.00
CA ASP A 177 -13.99 6.98 -4.11
C ASP A 177 -13.82 8.51 -4.18
N PRO A 178 -12.80 9.10 -3.53
CA PRO A 178 -12.55 10.53 -3.63
C PRO A 178 -12.27 11.01 -5.06
N ASP A 179 -11.65 10.17 -5.89
CA ASP A 179 -11.30 10.48 -7.28
C ASP A 179 -12.50 10.39 -8.23
N LEU A 180 -12.72 11.44 -9.02
CA LEU A 180 -13.88 11.52 -9.92
C LEU A 180 -13.79 10.51 -11.06
N ASP A 181 -12.61 10.36 -11.66
CA ASP A 181 -12.41 9.47 -12.81
C ASP A 181 -12.66 8.01 -12.40
N THR A 182 -12.16 7.63 -11.22
CA THR A 182 -12.41 6.33 -10.60
C THR A 182 -13.91 6.08 -10.40
N ARG A 183 -14.68 7.08 -9.93
CA ARG A 183 -16.14 6.96 -9.81
C ARG A 183 -16.81 6.75 -11.17
N LEU A 184 -16.41 7.49 -12.20
CA LEU A 184 -17.01 7.39 -13.54
C LEU A 184 -16.72 6.03 -14.19
N LEU A 185 -15.50 5.52 -14.04
CA LEU A 185 -15.12 4.19 -14.51
C LEU A 185 -15.92 3.10 -13.79
N ALA A 186 -16.15 3.26 -12.48
CA ALA A 186 -16.95 2.33 -11.70
C ALA A 186 -18.40 2.28 -12.21
N VAL A 187 -19.00 3.44 -12.50
CA VAL A 187 -20.34 3.53 -13.10
C VAL A 187 -20.42 2.78 -14.42
N GLY A 188 -19.48 3.02 -15.34
CA GLY A 188 -19.45 2.34 -16.63
C GLY A 188 -19.29 0.82 -16.48
N CYS A 189 -18.42 0.37 -15.57
CA CYS A 189 -18.25 -1.06 -15.28
C CYS A 189 -19.54 -1.69 -14.74
N LEU A 190 -20.26 -1.03 -13.83
CA LEU A 190 -21.52 -1.56 -13.27
C LEU A 190 -22.63 -1.64 -14.32
N GLU A 191 -22.68 -0.70 -15.27
CA GLU A 191 -23.64 -0.75 -16.37
C GLU A 191 -23.40 -1.98 -17.26
N ILE A 192 -22.13 -2.26 -17.59
CA ILE A 192 -21.73 -3.41 -18.41
C ILE A 192 -21.96 -4.72 -17.65
N ILE A 193 -21.58 -4.80 -16.38
CA ILE A 193 -21.68 -6.02 -15.55
C ILE A 193 -23.15 -6.35 -15.21
N GLY A 194 -23.95 -5.35 -14.84
CA GLY A 194 -25.31 -5.55 -14.30
C GLY A 194 -26.45 -5.34 -15.30
N GLY A 195 -26.16 -4.77 -16.48
CA GLY A 195 -27.17 -4.30 -17.44
C GLY A 195 -27.87 -3.02 -16.94
N SER A 196 -28.11 -2.06 -17.83
CA SER A 196 -28.58 -0.70 -17.51
C SER A 196 -29.85 -0.61 -16.65
N LYS A 197 -30.69 -1.65 -16.64
CA LYS A 197 -31.94 -1.68 -15.86
C LYS A 197 -31.72 -1.80 -14.35
N ARG A 198 -30.69 -2.51 -13.91
CA ARG A 198 -30.49 -2.86 -12.48
C ARG A 198 -30.07 -1.66 -11.63
N TRP A 199 -29.36 -0.70 -12.22
CA TRP A 199 -28.81 0.46 -11.50
C TRP A 199 -29.54 1.77 -11.80
N SER A 200 -30.60 1.72 -12.60
CA SER A 200 -31.43 2.87 -12.97
C SER A 200 -32.00 3.65 -11.76
N GLY A 201 -32.17 3.01 -10.60
CA GLY A 201 -32.61 3.66 -9.35
C GLY A 201 -31.53 4.47 -8.64
N TRP A 202 -30.24 4.12 -8.83
CA TRP A 202 -29.11 4.82 -8.21
C TRP A 202 -28.72 6.10 -8.96
N PHE A 203 -28.98 6.17 -10.26
CA PHE A 203 -28.67 7.32 -11.12
C PHE A 203 -29.80 8.33 -11.23
N ARG A 204 -30.87 8.21 -10.42
CA ARG A 204 -31.88 9.26 -10.34
C ARG A 204 -31.24 10.50 -9.73
N PRO A 205 -31.30 11.67 -10.38
CA PRO A 205 -30.93 12.92 -9.73
C PRO A 205 -31.71 13.01 -8.42
N ALA A 206 -31.05 13.45 -7.35
CA ALA A 206 -31.75 13.80 -6.11
C ALA A 206 -32.92 14.69 -6.53
N ALA A 207 -34.15 14.23 -6.29
CA ALA A 207 -35.34 15.00 -6.59
C ALA A 207 -35.09 16.38 -6.00
N LYS A 208 -35.20 17.43 -6.82
CA LYS A 208 -35.24 18.77 -6.28
C LYS A 208 -36.30 18.73 -5.19
N ASP A 209 -35.90 19.13 -4.00
CA ASP A 209 -36.81 19.39 -2.91
C ASP A 209 -37.61 20.61 -3.36
N ASP A 210 -38.60 20.36 -4.22
CA ASP A 210 -39.56 21.34 -4.68
C ASP A 210 -40.46 21.59 -3.48
N GLY A 211 -39.97 22.44 -2.59
CA GLY A 211 -40.73 23.07 -1.53
C GLY A 211 -41.82 23.93 -2.14
N ASP A 212 -42.86 23.28 -2.64
CA ASP A 212 -44.15 23.88 -2.89
C ASP A 212 -45.20 23.02 -2.19
N THR A 213 -45.20 23.13 -0.87
CA THR A 213 -46.35 22.74 -0.06
C THR A 213 -47.54 23.56 -0.54
N ASP A 214 -48.40 22.87 -1.26
CA ASP A 214 -49.77 23.19 -1.62
C ASP A 214 -50.57 23.63 -0.36
N GLN A 215 -50.36 24.87 0.07
CA GLN A 215 -51.20 25.59 1.03
C GLN A 215 -52.07 26.59 0.27
N ASN A 216 -52.99 26.10 -0.56
CA ASN A 216 -54.19 26.86 -0.86
C ASN A 216 -55.39 25.98 -1.20
N ARG A 217 -55.76 25.12 -0.24
CA ARG A 217 -57.15 24.70 -0.07
C ARG A 217 -57.51 24.92 1.39
N LEU A 218 -58.20 26.03 1.68
CA LEU A 218 -59.31 26.16 2.61
C LEU A 218 -59.71 27.66 2.75
N GLY A 219 -60.90 28.00 2.22
CA GLY A 219 -61.80 28.98 2.85
C GLY A 219 -61.82 30.44 2.36
N ALA A 220 -62.69 30.75 1.40
CA ALA A 220 -63.67 31.85 1.44
C ALA A 220 -64.71 31.65 0.32
#